data_AF-A0A165DKE1-F1
#
_entry.id   AF-A0A165DKE1-F1
#
_cell.length_a   1.000
_cell.length_b   1.000
_cell.length_c   1.000
_cell.angle_alpha   90.00
_cell.angle_beta   90.00
_cell.angle_gamma   90.00
#
_symmetry.space_group_name_H-M   'P 1'
#
loop_
_entity.id
_entity.type
_entity.pdbx_description
1 polymer ?
#
loop_
_entity_poly.entity_id
_entity_poly.type
_entity_poly.pdbx_seq_one_letter_code
_entity_poly.pdbx_strand_id
1 'polypeptide(L)'
;MGWADSTTSHNGPESTTDYFFPFVAFNHDQIRSSSRGGYLLTERKNFSSVAELILSLNPSTLQCLIDRSTNIRHLSPQDDDERRCFELLNVLDYVAGHVDGSSAKRKQLRSEIRSLIIARNVPLFFITFSPVDVNHPLCLYYCGENIDVFSKDSRFPDYASRLWMIADNPVACARFFHFMVMTFISKILRADSDCNGLFGPTSAYYAHSLSPSEVRSRVLEDPTFRDELLAWLESCHQGDFSTGTSSDVASRMPARGYDADCDESEHRNATTVLGPRPSVSSSVEDVDAAYQQLLLDSDDVVYLSNRHHCHLQTKRFKGCKADVQSSCRARFPRETRPETVVDEETGAIRFKKTEPWLNTFNPVLSSALRCNTDITCLLSGTQCPVGARPQHRGYQ
;
A
#
# COMPACT_ATOMS: atom_id res chain seq x y z
N MET A 1 10.38 -0.95 11.66
CA MET A 1 11.67 -0.54 11.07
C MET A 1 12.76 -0.36 12.11
N GLY A 2 12.59 0.48 13.15
CA GLY A 2 13.65 0.70 14.16
C GLY A 2 14.27 -0.55 14.79
N TRP A 3 13.61 -1.71 14.75
CA TRP A 3 14.24 -3.00 15.03
C TRP A 3 15.46 -3.28 14.14
N ALA A 4 15.34 -3.16 12.81
CA ALA A 4 16.44 -3.40 11.86
C ALA A 4 17.59 -2.40 12.02
N ASP A 5 17.29 -1.12 12.25
CA ASP A 5 18.32 -0.11 12.55
C ASP A 5 19.01 -0.42 13.89
N SER A 6 18.27 -0.91 14.90
CA SER A 6 18.83 -1.27 16.20
C SER A 6 19.76 -2.50 16.15
N THR A 7 19.42 -3.52 15.35
CA THR A 7 20.25 -4.73 15.23
C THR A 7 21.41 -4.58 14.25
N THR A 8 21.32 -3.72 13.24
CA THR A 8 22.41 -3.50 12.26
C THR A 8 23.38 -2.39 12.65
N SER A 9 23.00 -1.48 13.56
CA SER A 9 23.94 -0.49 14.14
C SER A 9 24.87 -1.07 15.22
N HIS A 10 24.50 -2.22 15.82
CA HIS A 10 25.22 -2.84 16.94
C HIS A 10 26.02 -4.09 16.56
N ASN A 11 25.81 -4.64 15.36
CA ASN A 11 26.51 -5.83 14.86
C ASN A 11 27.36 -5.48 13.63
N GLY A 12 28.44 -6.23 13.40
CA GLY A 12 29.35 -6.00 12.27
C GLY A 12 28.70 -6.24 10.89
N PRO A 13 29.39 -5.88 9.79
CA PRO A 13 28.84 -6.00 8.43
C PRO A 13 28.40 -7.43 8.07
N GLU A 14 29.04 -8.46 8.66
CA GLU A 14 28.66 -9.88 8.53
C GLU A 14 27.18 -10.16 8.91
N SER A 15 26.60 -9.36 9.82
CA SER A 15 25.17 -9.48 10.19
C SER A 15 24.21 -8.94 9.12
N THR A 16 24.71 -8.22 8.11
CA THR A 16 23.88 -7.65 7.03
C THR A 16 23.72 -8.60 5.84
N THR A 17 24.58 -9.62 5.74
CA THR A 17 24.60 -10.60 4.64
C THR A 17 24.22 -12.03 5.05
N ASP A 18 24.04 -12.31 6.35
CA ASP A 18 23.43 -13.57 6.79
C ASP A 18 21.92 -13.59 6.47
N TYR A 19 21.56 -14.36 5.43
CA TYR A 19 20.20 -14.67 4.99
C TYR A 19 19.24 -15.06 6.12
N PHE A 20 19.73 -15.70 7.20
CA PHE A 20 18.91 -16.09 8.34
C PHE A 20 18.80 -14.99 9.40
N PHE A 21 19.77 -14.08 9.53
CA PHE A 21 19.82 -13.10 10.61
C PHE A 21 18.55 -12.20 10.71
N PRO A 22 18.02 -11.62 9.62
CA PRO A 22 16.76 -10.86 9.68
C PRO A 22 15.58 -11.68 10.21
N PHE A 23 15.49 -12.96 9.83
CA PHE A 23 14.41 -13.86 10.27
C PHE A 23 14.61 -14.31 11.72
N VAL A 24 15.78 -14.83 12.06
CA VAL A 24 16.13 -15.29 13.42
C VAL A 24 15.95 -14.18 14.43
N ALA A 25 16.46 -12.98 14.14
CA ALA A 25 16.45 -11.90 15.09
C ALA A 25 15.10 -11.13 15.11
N PHE A 26 14.30 -11.14 14.03
CA PHE A 26 12.89 -10.74 14.09
C PHE A 26 12.08 -11.70 14.97
N ASN A 27 12.26 -13.01 14.81
CA ASN A 27 11.65 -14.01 15.69
C ASN A 27 12.10 -13.81 17.14
N HIS A 28 13.36 -13.46 17.39
CA HIS A 28 13.85 -13.14 18.73
C HIS A 28 13.15 -11.90 19.33
N ASP A 29 12.87 -10.86 18.55
CA ASP A 29 12.12 -9.68 19.02
C ASP A 29 10.62 -9.98 19.25
N GLN A 30 10.02 -10.82 18.40
CA GLN A 30 8.67 -11.35 18.58
C GLN A 30 8.56 -12.20 19.87
N ILE A 31 9.55 -13.08 20.10
CA ILE A 31 9.67 -13.90 21.32
C ILE A 31 9.85 -12.98 22.53
N ARG A 32 10.79 -12.03 22.50
CA ARG A 32 11.04 -11.07 23.58
C ARG A 32 9.78 -10.26 23.92
N SER A 33 9.03 -9.82 22.91
CA SER A 33 7.79 -9.08 23.07
C SER A 33 6.65 -9.96 23.63
N SER A 34 6.55 -11.21 23.18
CA SER A 34 5.63 -12.22 23.72
C SER A 34 5.93 -12.56 25.17
N SER A 35 7.20 -12.86 25.51
CA SER A 35 7.66 -13.12 26.87
C SER A 35 7.43 -11.94 27.80
N ARG A 36 7.62 -10.69 27.33
CA ARG A 36 7.27 -9.48 28.10
C ARG A 36 5.76 -9.37 28.32
N GLY A 37 4.93 -9.66 27.31
CA GLY A 37 3.47 -9.69 27.44
C GLY A 37 2.99 -10.75 28.43
N GLY A 38 3.59 -11.94 28.42
CA GLY A 38 3.35 -13.01 29.38
C GLY A 38 3.81 -12.65 30.81
N TYR A 39 4.99 -12.04 30.95
CA TYR A 39 5.51 -11.59 32.25
C TYR A 39 4.58 -10.56 32.91
N LEU A 40 4.09 -9.58 32.13
CA LEU A 40 3.10 -8.59 32.56
C LEU A 40 1.71 -9.18 32.90
N LEU A 41 1.47 -10.46 32.60
CA LEU A 41 0.31 -11.22 33.07
C LEU A 41 0.63 -12.04 34.32
N THR A 42 1.82 -12.65 34.41
CA THR A 42 2.24 -13.41 35.60
C THR A 42 2.49 -12.54 36.83
N GLU A 43 2.91 -11.28 36.66
CA GLU A 43 3.09 -10.32 37.77
C GLU A 43 1.76 -9.75 38.30
N ARG A 44 0.65 -9.93 37.60
CA ARG A 44 -0.65 -9.40 38.03
C ARG A 44 -1.34 -10.33 39.01
N LYS A 45 -2.09 -9.72 39.94
CA LYS A 45 -2.91 -10.40 40.97
C LYS A 45 -3.95 -11.40 40.40
N ASN A 46 -4.19 -11.41 39.09
CA ASN A 46 -5.11 -12.34 38.43
C ASN A 46 -4.41 -13.58 37.81
N PHE A 47 -3.10 -13.79 38.00
CA PHE A 47 -2.41 -14.97 37.46
C PHE A 47 -3.05 -16.29 37.92
N SER A 48 -3.36 -16.44 39.22
CA SER A 48 -4.03 -17.63 39.76
C SER A 48 -5.38 -17.89 39.07
N SER A 49 -6.22 -16.86 38.95
CA SER A 49 -7.50 -16.97 38.23
C SER A 49 -7.34 -17.27 36.74
N VAL A 50 -6.25 -16.85 36.08
CA VAL A 50 -5.97 -17.22 34.67
C VAL A 50 -5.51 -18.68 34.57
N ALA A 51 -4.71 -19.18 35.51
CA ALA A 51 -4.32 -20.59 35.58
C ALA A 51 -5.54 -21.49 35.87
N GLU A 52 -6.37 -21.11 36.84
CA GLU A 52 -7.65 -21.78 37.15
C GLU A 52 -8.60 -21.75 35.95
N LEU A 53 -8.73 -20.60 35.25
CA LEU A 53 -9.52 -20.49 34.03
C LEU A 53 -9.04 -21.49 32.97
N ILE A 54 -7.74 -21.54 32.67
CA ILE A 54 -7.15 -22.48 31.70
C ILE A 54 -7.44 -23.94 32.09
N LEU A 55 -7.30 -24.28 33.37
CA LEU A 55 -7.55 -25.64 33.89
C LEU A 55 -9.05 -26.01 33.94
N SER A 56 -9.94 -25.01 33.99
CA SER A 56 -11.40 -25.19 34.03
C SER A 56 -12.07 -25.39 32.66
N LEU A 57 -11.32 -25.21 31.56
CA LEU A 57 -11.88 -25.26 30.22
C LEU A 57 -12.21 -26.68 29.77
N ASN A 58 -13.47 -26.87 29.37
CA ASN A 58 -13.93 -28.12 28.78
C ASN A 58 -13.55 -28.20 27.28
N PRO A 59 -12.74 -29.18 26.83
CA PRO A 59 -12.36 -29.31 25.43
C PRO A 59 -13.54 -29.51 24.47
N SER A 60 -14.65 -30.12 24.90
CA SER A 60 -15.82 -30.29 24.02
C SER A 60 -16.53 -28.97 23.74
N THR A 61 -16.54 -28.04 24.69
CA THR A 61 -17.09 -26.68 24.50
C THR A 61 -16.24 -25.89 23.51
N LEU A 62 -14.91 -26.00 23.60
CA LEU A 62 -14.00 -25.41 22.61
C LEU A 62 -14.22 -25.99 21.20
N GLN A 63 -14.39 -27.31 21.06
CA GLN A 63 -14.70 -27.91 19.75
C GLN A 63 -16.05 -27.44 19.21
N CYS A 64 -17.10 -27.39 20.05
CA CYS A 64 -18.43 -26.90 19.63
C CYS A 64 -18.39 -25.44 19.16
N LEU A 65 -17.60 -24.58 19.83
CA LEU A 65 -17.36 -23.20 19.40
C LEU A 65 -16.63 -23.12 18.05
N ILE A 66 -15.62 -23.98 17.82
CA ILE A 66 -14.94 -24.09 16.52
C ILE A 66 -15.94 -24.50 15.42
N ASP A 67 -16.74 -25.55 15.66
CA ASP A 67 -17.70 -26.06 14.69
C ASP A 67 -18.77 -25.00 14.35
N ARG A 68 -19.30 -24.28 15.35
CA ARG A 68 -20.20 -23.12 15.15
C ARG A 68 -19.55 -21.98 14.37
N SER A 69 -18.26 -21.72 14.59
CA SER A 69 -17.54 -20.62 13.91
C SER A 69 -17.43 -20.81 12.39
N THR A 70 -17.46 -22.05 11.89
CA THR A 70 -17.39 -22.32 10.44
C THR A 70 -18.61 -21.80 9.67
N ASN A 71 -19.77 -21.66 10.35
CA ASN A 71 -21.05 -21.33 9.72
C ASN A 71 -21.61 -19.94 10.12
N ILE A 72 -21.05 -19.28 11.14
CA ILE A 72 -21.64 -18.07 11.74
C ILE A 72 -20.62 -16.92 11.81
N ARG A 73 -20.95 -15.76 11.19
CA ARG A 73 -20.07 -14.57 11.16
C ARG A 73 -19.84 -13.89 12.52
N HIS A 74 -20.80 -13.99 13.43
CA HIS A 74 -20.73 -13.38 14.77
C HIS A 74 -21.13 -14.40 15.81
N LEU A 75 -20.18 -14.74 16.68
CA LEU A 75 -20.31 -15.78 17.69
C LEU A 75 -20.37 -15.09 19.07
N SER A 76 -21.38 -15.41 19.85
CA SER A 76 -21.55 -14.98 21.24
C SER A 76 -21.67 -16.21 22.15
N PRO A 77 -21.21 -16.13 23.41
CA PRO A 77 -21.31 -17.24 24.35
C PRO A 77 -22.76 -17.42 24.83
N GLN A 78 -23.23 -18.66 24.82
CA GLN A 78 -24.60 -19.05 25.17
C GLN A 78 -24.73 -19.54 26.62
N ASP A 79 -23.68 -20.14 27.17
CA ASP A 79 -23.59 -20.67 28.54
C ASP A 79 -22.31 -20.19 29.27
N ASP A 80 -22.13 -20.59 30.53
CA ASP A 80 -20.99 -20.17 31.36
C ASP A 80 -19.65 -20.83 31.00
N ASP A 81 -19.65 -22.01 30.38
CA ASP A 81 -18.42 -22.64 29.90
C ASP A 81 -17.94 -21.93 28.62
N GLU A 82 -18.86 -21.55 27.73
CA GLU A 82 -18.54 -20.67 26.60
C GLU A 82 -18.07 -19.29 27.07
N ARG A 83 -18.65 -18.71 28.12
CA ARG A 83 -18.14 -17.44 28.70
C ARG A 83 -16.68 -17.57 29.15
N ARG A 84 -16.30 -18.68 29.80
CA ARG A 84 -14.90 -18.96 30.14
C ARG A 84 -13.99 -19.09 28.92
N CYS A 85 -14.45 -19.74 27.84
CA CYS A 85 -13.72 -19.79 26.57
C CYS A 85 -13.47 -18.38 26.00
N PHE A 86 -14.49 -17.51 25.99
CA PHE A 86 -14.37 -16.12 25.54
C PHE A 86 -13.50 -15.27 26.48
N GLU A 87 -13.51 -15.53 27.79
CA GLU A 87 -12.63 -14.87 28.76
C GLU A 87 -11.16 -15.21 28.48
N LEU A 88 -10.82 -16.49 28.27
CA LEU A 88 -9.45 -16.88 27.89
C LEU A 88 -9.05 -16.23 26.56
N LEU A 89 -9.95 -16.17 25.56
CA LEU A 89 -9.66 -15.49 24.30
C LEU A 89 -9.34 -14.00 24.49
N ASN A 90 -9.99 -13.31 25.43
CA ASN A 90 -9.64 -11.92 25.76
C ASN A 90 -8.27 -11.79 26.47
N VAL A 91 -7.92 -12.75 27.34
CA VAL A 91 -6.59 -12.80 27.97
C VAL A 91 -5.49 -13.09 26.93
N LEU A 92 -5.74 -14.00 25.99
CA LEU A 92 -4.82 -14.32 24.89
C LEU A 92 -4.66 -13.15 23.91
N ASP A 93 -5.75 -12.44 23.57
CA ASP A 93 -5.69 -11.20 22.80
C ASP A 93 -4.84 -10.13 23.52
N TYR A 94 -4.89 -10.05 24.85
CA TYR A 94 -4.04 -9.14 25.63
C TYR A 94 -2.54 -9.51 25.55
N VAL A 95 -2.18 -10.81 25.63
CA VAL A 95 -0.79 -11.25 25.35
C VAL A 95 -0.40 -10.82 23.94
N ALA A 96 -1.19 -11.24 22.95
CA ALA A 96 -0.89 -11.07 21.53
C ALA A 96 -0.84 -9.60 21.12
N GLY A 97 -1.56 -8.70 21.80
CA GLY A 97 -1.51 -7.25 21.54
C GLY A 97 -0.13 -6.62 21.73
N HIS A 98 0.77 -7.28 22.46
CA HIS A 98 2.17 -6.87 22.63
C HIS A 98 3.10 -7.36 21.51
N VAL A 99 2.61 -8.23 20.61
CA VAL A 99 3.37 -8.86 19.52
C VAL A 99 2.96 -8.25 18.19
N ASP A 100 3.89 -7.54 17.53
CA ASP A 100 3.60 -6.84 16.28
C ASP A 100 3.24 -7.81 15.15
N GLY A 101 2.19 -7.47 14.39
CA GLY A 101 1.63 -8.32 13.33
C GLY A 101 0.57 -9.35 13.80
N SER A 102 0.36 -9.53 15.11
CA SER A 102 -0.63 -10.47 15.63
C SER A 102 -2.08 -10.13 15.24
N SER A 103 -3.01 -11.06 15.47
CA SER A 103 -4.46 -10.85 15.32
C SER A 103 -4.94 -9.69 16.20
N ALA A 104 -4.51 -9.68 17.46
CA ALA A 104 -4.84 -8.68 18.47
C ALA A 104 -4.22 -7.31 18.17
N LYS A 105 -2.96 -7.26 17.71
CA LYS A 105 -2.34 -5.99 17.29
C LYS A 105 -3.09 -5.40 16.11
N ARG A 106 -3.46 -6.23 15.12
CA ARG A 106 -4.33 -5.80 14.01
C ARG A 106 -5.74 -5.40 14.46
N LYS A 107 -6.25 -5.92 15.58
CA LYS A 107 -7.52 -5.50 16.23
C LYS A 107 -7.35 -4.13 16.92
N GLN A 108 -6.23 -3.87 17.58
CA GLN A 108 -5.87 -2.57 18.14
C GLN A 108 -5.76 -1.50 17.04
N LEU A 109 -4.93 -1.72 16.01
CA LEU A 109 -4.72 -0.76 14.92
C LEU A 109 -6.03 -0.39 14.21
N ARG A 110 -6.95 -1.34 14.01
CA ARG A 110 -8.31 -1.06 13.49
C ARG A 110 -9.16 -0.18 14.40
N SER A 111 -8.96 -0.24 15.72
CA SER A 111 -9.64 0.64 16.69
C SER A 111 -9.01 2.04 16.72
N GLU A 112 -7.69 2.14 16.59
CA GLU A 112 -6.98 3.41 16.43
C GLU A 112 -7.44 4.13 15.16
N ILE A 113 -7.48 3.44 14.01
CA ILE A 113 -8.06 3.94 12.75
C ILE A 113 -9.47 4.50 12.97
N ARG A 114 -10.35 3.76 13.67
CA ARG A 114 -11.72 4.21 13.98
C ARG A 114 -11.72 5.47 14.85
N SER A 115 -10.89 5.53 15.89
CA SER A 115 -10.78 6.74 16.72
C SER A 115 -10.26 7.94 15.95
N LEU A 116 -9.33 7.74 15.02
CA LEU A 116 -8.82 8.81 14.15
C LEU A 116 -9.90 9.32 13.19
N ILE A 117 -10.70 8.41 12.60
CA ILE A 117 -11.84 8.78 11.74
C ILE A 117 -12.90 9.57 12.52
N ILE A 118 -13.14 9.22 13.79
CA ILE A 118 -14.08 9.95 14.67
C ILE A 118 -13.51 11.33 15.07
N ALA A 119 -12.19 11.46 15.21
CA ALA A 119 -11.55 12.68 15.70
C ALA A 119 -11.07 13.66 14.62
N ARG A 120 -10.84 13.20 13.38
CA ARG A 120 -10.28 13.98 12.26
C ARG A 120 -11.05 13.80 10.95
N ASN A 121 -12.26 13.25 11.04
CA ASN A 121 -13.13 12.88 9.94
C ASN A 121 -12.40 11.93 8.97
N VAL A 122 -12.85 11.86 7.72
CA VAL A 122 -12.54 10.75 6.83
C VAL A 122 -11.32 11.05 5.95
N PRO A 123 -10.31 10.16 5.87
CA PRO A 123 -9.22 10.30 4.90
C PRO A 123 -9.76 10.27 3.47
N LEU A 124 -9.37 11.27 2.68
CA LEU A 124 -9.87 11.47 1.31
C LEU A 124 -9.24 10.48 0.31
N PHE A 125 -7.98 10.09 0.53
CA PHE A 125 -7.25 9.14 -0.32
C PHE A 125 -6.81 7.90 0.45
N PHE A 126 -6.83 6.76 -0.24
CA PHE A 126 -6.09 5.56 0.10
C PHE A 126 -4.99 5.40 -0.96
N ILE A 127 -3.74 5.61 -0.55
CA ILE A 127 -2.56 5.57 -1.42
C ILE A 127 -1.78 4.29 -1.11
N THR A 128 -1.40 3.56 -2.15
CA THR A 128 -0.43 2.47 -2.07
C THR A 128 0.64 2.66 -3.12
N PHE A 129 1.88 2.27 -2.78
CA PHE A 129 3.01 2.25 -3.69
C PHE A 129 3.91 1.06 -3.33
N SER A 130 4.52 0.45 -4.33
CA SER A 130 5.32 -0.79 -4.17
C SER A 130 6.73 -0.58 -4.73
N PRO A 131 7.67 -0.02 -3.95
CA PRO A 131 9.04 0.23 -4.40
C PRO A 131 9.71 -1.06 -4.90
N VAL A 132 10.26 -1.01 -6.11
CA VAL A 132 10.79 -2.19 -6.82
C VAL A 132 12.29 -2.36 -6.56
N ASP A 133 12.62 -2.96 -5.42
CA ASP A 133 14.00 -3.25 -4.97
C ASP A 133 14.95 -3.75 -6.08
N VAL A 134 14.55 -4.79 -6.83
CA VAL A 134 15.37 -5.41 -7.89
C VAL A 134 15.68 -4.48 -9.08
N ASN A 135 14.90 -3.42 -9.30
CA ASN A 135 15.06 -2.51 -10.44
C ASN A 135 15.38 -1.07 -10.05
N HIS A 136 15.19 -0.67 -8.79
CA HIS A 136 15.31 0.72 -8.39
C HIS A 136 16.77 1.09 -8.05
N PRO A 137 17.37 2.11 -8.68
CA PRO A 137 18.82 2.37 -8.60
C PRO A 137 19.30 2.70 -7.17
N LEU A 138 18.47 3.35 -6.35
CA LEU A 138 18.79 3.57 -4.93
C LEU A 138 18.93 2.27 -4.12
N CYS A 139 18.20 1.20 -4.47
CA CYS A 139 18.29 -0.07 -3.72
C CYS A 139 19.63 -0.77 -4.00
N LEU A 140 20.05 -0.81 -5.27
CA LEU A 140 21.34 -1.35 -5.68
C LEU A 140 22.51 -0.54 -5.10
N TYR A 141 22.37 0.80 -5.03
CA TYR A 141 23.30 1.66 -4.31
C TYR A 141 23.37 1.32 -2.81
N TYR A 142 22.24 1.06 -2.14
CA TYR A 142 22.24 0.57 -0.76
C TYR A 142 22.87 -0.82 -0.61
N CYS A 143 22.81 -1.68 -1.63
CA CYS A 143 23.53 -2.97 -1.68
C CYS A 143 25.05 -2.80 -1.88
N GLY A 144 25.54 -1.60 -2.21
CA GLY A 144 26.96 -1.28 -2.38
C GLY A 144 27.42 -1.13 -3.83
N GLU A 145 26.52 -1.19 -4.82
CA GLU A 145 26.89 -1.08 -6.23
C GLU A 145 27.25 0.36 -6.62
N ASN A 146 28.26 0.51 -7.47
CA ASN A 146 28.76 1.82 -7.92
C ASN A 146 27.91 2.41 -9.05
N ILE A 147 26.62 2.66 -8.76
CA ILE A 147 25.66 3.27 -9.69
C ILE A 147 25.55 4.77 -9.42
N ASP A 148 25.81 5.58 -10.44
CA ASP A 148 25.27 6.94 -10.47
C ASP A 148 23.78 6.85 -10.79
N VAL A 149 22.98 7.10 -9.76
CA VAL A 149 21.51 6.96 -9.79
C VAL A 149 20.82 8.03 -10.64
N PHE A 150 21.52 9.11 -11.00
CA PHE A 150 21.03 10.19 -11.86
C PHE A 150 21.52 10.06 -13.31
N SER A 151 22.67 9.42 -13.55
CA SER A 151 23.17 9.16 -14.90
C SER A 151 22.39 8.02 -15.58
N LYS A 152 22.06 8.24 -16.86
CA LYS A 152 21.53 7.19 -17.75
C LYS A 152 22.61 6.21 -18.21
N ASP A 153 23.87 6.64 -18.23
CA ASP A 153 25.01 5.94 -18.83
C ASP A 153 25.78 5.04 -17.84
N SER A 154 25.49 5.16 -16.53
CA SER A 154 26.10 4.32 -15.51
C SER A 154 25.74 2.84 -15.72
N ARG A 155 26.75 1.95 -15.68
CA ARG A 155 26.57 0.51 -15.89
C ARG A 155 25.56 -0.05 -14.88
N PHE A 156 24.46 -0.61 -15.40
CA PHE A 156 23.46 -1.30 -14.59
C PHE A 156 23.77 -2.81 -14.58
N PRO A 157 23.66 -3.51 -13.44
CA PRO A 157 23.81 -4.96 -13.42
C PRO A 157 22.65 -5.65 -14.16
N ASP A 158 22.91 -6.83 -14.72
CA ASP A 158 21.89 -7.69 -15.32
C ASP A 158 20.88 -8.19 -14.27
N TYR A 159 19.71 -8.67 -14.72
CA TYR A 159 18.63 -9.04 -13.81
C TYR A 159 19.00 -10.15 -12.80
N ALA A 160 19.84 -11.12 -13.20
CA ALA A 160 20.27 -12.18 -12.29
C ALA A 160 21.23 -11.63 -11.22
N SER A 161 22.20 -10.80 -11.60
CA SER A 161 23.07 -10.09 -10.66
C SER A 161 22.25 -9.24 -9.68
N ARG A 162 21.27 -8.46 -10.16
CA ARG A 162 20.41 -7.65 -9.28
C ARG A 162 19.62 -8.49 -8.27
N LEU A 163 19.07 -9.63 -8.69
CA LEU A 163 18.40 -10.58 -7.80
C LEU A 163 19.35 -11.12 -6.71
N TRP A 164 20.59 -11.48 -7.06
CA TRP A 164 21.59 -11.90 -6.07
C TRP A 164 21.92 -10.77 -5.09
N MET A 165 22.11 -9.54 -5.56
CA MET A 165 22.47 -8.39 -4.71
C MET A 165 21.39 -8.01 -3.68
N ILE A 166 20.10 -8.15 -4.03
CA ILE A 166 19.01 -7.90 -3.07
C ILE A 166 18.80 -9.07 -2.10
N ALA A 167 19.08 -10.30 -2.54
CA ALA A 167 18.99 -11.50 -1.71
C ALA A 167 20.14 -11.58 -0.68
N ASP A 168 21.35 -11.22 -1.09
CA ASP A 168 22.56 -11.19 -0.25
C ASP A 168 22.58 -9.97 0.70
N ASN A 169 21.81 -8.91 0.42
CA ASN A 169 21.71 -7.74 1.29
C ASN A 169 20.24 -7.34 1.59
N PRO A 170 19.51 -8.15 2.38
CA PRO A 170 18.13 -7.84 2.79
C PRO A 170 18.04 -6.58 3.66
N VAL A 171 19.15 -6.19 4.31
CA VAL A 171 19.24 -4.94 5.10
C VAL A 171 19.21 -3.71 4.19
N ALA A 172 19.91 -3.73 3.06
CA ALA A 172 19.84 -2.67 2.04
C ALA A 172 18.40 -2.49 1.54
N CYS A 173 17.71 -3.58 1.25
CA CYS A 173 16.31 -3.57 0.80
C CYS A 173 15.37 -2.96 1.86
N ALA A 174 15.55 -3.32 3.14
CA ALA A 174 14.79 -2.73 4.24
C ALA A 174 15.07 -1.23 4.43
N ARG A 175 16.32 -0.80 4.28
CA ARG A 175 16.74 0.62 4.35
C ARG A 175 16.21 1.43 3.16
N PHE A 176 16.24 0.86 1.96
CA PHE A 176 15.62 1.43 0.76
C PHE A 176 14.11 1.63 0.96
N PHE A 177 13.38 0.59 1.36
CA PHE A 177 11.94 0.69 1.59
C PHE A 177 11.61 1.71 2.70
N HIS A 178 12.40 1.76 3.79
CA HIS A 178 12.26 2.79 4.83
C HIS A 178 12.47 4.21 4.26
N PHE A 179 13.53 4.43 3.49
CA PHE A 179 13.84 5.70 2.85
C PHE A 179 12.70 6.17 1.93
N MET A 180 12.14 5.28 1.11
CA MET A 180 11.02 5.62 0.22
C MET A 180 9.77 6.02 1.02
N VAL A 181 9.43 5.27 2.07
CA VAL A 181 8.27 5.57 2.94
C VAL A 181 8.45 6.90 3.69
N MET A 182 9.61 7.15 4.28
CA MET A 182 9.86 8.41 5.01
C MET A 182 10.03 9.62 4.08
N THR A 183 10.53 9.43 2.86
CA THR A 183 10.55 10.47 1.83
C THR A 183 9.14 10.80 1.36
N PHE A 184 8.27 9.80 1.17
CA PHE A 184 6.84 10.04 0.87
C PHE A 184 6.16 10.83 1.99
N ILE A 185 6.30 10.42 3.26
CA ILE A 185 5.67 11.13 4.39
C ILE A 185 6.21 12.57 4.53
N SER A 186 7.53 12.77 4.46
CA SER A 186 8.15 14.07 4.74
C SER A 186 8.21 15.04 3.56
N LYS A 187 8.16 14.56 2.31
CA LYS A 187 8.28 15.40 1.08
C LYS A 187 7.03 15.43 0.21
N ILE A 188 6.28 14.32 0.13
CA ILE A 188 5.04 14.27 -0.66
C ILE A 188 3.83 14.66 0.19
N LEU A 189 3.60 14.00 1.33
CA LEU A 189 2.54 14.38 2.26
C LEU A 189 2.90 15.62 3.07
N ARG A 190 4.19 15.81 3.38
CA ARG A 190 4.74 16.87 4.24
C ARG A 190 4.04 16.91 5.61
N ALA A 191 3.80 15.74 6.19
CA ALA A 191 2.94 15.56 7.36
C ALA A 191 3.33 16.40 8.58
N ASP A 192 4.63 16.67 8.74
CA ASP A 192 5.22 17.42 9.85
C ASP A 192 5.66 18.85 9.41
N SER A 193 4.90 19.51 8.54
CA SER A 193 5.25 20.80 7.94
C SER A 193 4.05 21.75 7.85
N ASP A 194 4.27 23.04 8.15
CA ASP A 194 3.26 24.12 8.00
C ASP A 194 2.89 24.45 6.54
N CYS A 195 3.40 23.67 5.57
CA CYS A 195 3.23 23.90 4.14
C CYS A 195 2.62 22.68 3.45
N ASN A 196 1.60 22.91 2.63
CA ASN A 196 0.87 21.90 1.87
C ASN A 196 1.78 20.90 1.14
N GLY A 197 1.42 19.62 1.26
CA GLY A 197 1.94 18.54 0.43
C GLY A 197 1.22 18.46 -0.92
N LEU A 198 1.57 17.43 -1.70
CA LEU A 198 1.01 17.15 -3.03
C LEU A 198 -0.53 16.97 -2.99
N PHE A 199 -1.06 16.47 -1.88
CA PHE A 199 -2.49 16.26 -1.64
C PHE A 199 -3.09 17.33 -0.71
N GLY A 200 -2.52 18.54 -0.69
CA GLY A 200 -2.95 19.65 0.18
C GLY A 200 -2.42 19.56 1.62
N PRO A 201 -3.12 20.18 2.60
CA PRO A 201 -2.72 20.15 4.01
C PRO A 201 -2.96 18.78 4.66
N THR A 202 -1.90 18.16 5.21
CA THR A 202 -2.01 16.86 5.89
C THR A 202 -2.48 17.02 7.33
N SER A 203 -3.80 16.91 7.59
CA SER A 203 -4.35 16.93 8.96
C SER A 203 -3.90 15.72 9.78
N ALA A 204 -3.91 14.53 9.18
CA ALA A 204 -3.43 13.28 9.76
C ALA A 204 -3.13 12.25 8.65
N TYR A 205 -2.29 11.27 8.94
CA TYR A 205 -2.08 10.08 8.11
C TYR A 205 -2.09 8.81 8.97
N TYR A 206 -2.50 7.68 8.38
CA TYR A 206 -2.44 6.37 9.03
C TYR A 206 -2.30 5.28 7.96
N ALA A 207 -1.55 4.22 8.26
CA ALA A 207 -1.43 3.07 7.36
C ALA A 207 -2.72 2.22 7.39
N HIS A 208 -3.54 2.38 6.33
CA HIS A 208 -4.87 1.80 6.11
C HIS A 208 -6.06 2.50 6.81
N SER A 209 -7.24 2.50 6.15
CA SER A 209 -8.32 3.47 6.43
C SER A 209 -9.74 3.09 5.88
N LEU A 210 -10.75 3.92 6.20
CA LEU A 210 -12.16 4.01 5.70
C LEU A 210 -12.76 5.33 6.27
N SER A 211 -14.02 5.80 6.14
CA SER A 211 -15.23 5.50 5.34
C SER A 211 -16.07 6.81 5.21
N PRO A 212 -16.65 7.21 4.05
CA PRO A 212 -16.80 8.63 3.68
C PRO A 212 -18.26 9.11 3.55
N SER A 213 -18.84 9.61 4.64
CA SER A 213 -20.23 10.11 4.68
C SER A 213 -20.35 11.61 4.37
N GLU A 214 -19.75 12.48 5.19
CA GLU A 214 -20.08 13.92 5.25
C GLU A 214 -19.84 14.69 3.94
N VAL A 215 -18.72 14.39 3.26
CA VAL A 215 -18.36 15.07 2.00
C VAL A 215 -19.37 14.78 0.89
N ARG A 216 -20.07 13.63 0.93
CA ARG A 216 -21.07 13.26 -0.09
C ARG A 216 -22.33 14.13 0.00
N SER A 217 -22.79 14.46 1.21
CA SER A 217 -23.90 15.41 1.39
C SER A 217 -23.55 16.76 0.79
N ARG A 218 -22.37 17.30 1.12
CA ARG A 218 -21.96 18.62 0.62
C ARG A 218 -21.74 18.65 -0.90
N VAL A 219 -21.28 17.55 -1.51
CA VAL A 219 -21.15 17.38 -2.97
C VAL A 219 -22.50 17.44 -3.71
N LEU A 220 -23.62 17.12 -3.03
CA LEU A 220 -24.97 17.21 -3.60
C LEU A 220 -25.63 18.59 -3.34
N GLU A 221 -25.29 19.24 -2.23
CA GLU A 221 -25.92 20.48 -1.77
C GLU A 221 -25.27 21.77 -2.32
N ASP A 222 -23.96 21.76 -2.59
CA ASP A 222 -23.15 22.94 -2.90
C ASP A 222 -22.41 22.76 -4.25
N PRO A 223 -22.97 23.26 -5.37
CA PRO A 223 -22.37 23.10 -6.70
C PRO A 223 -20.98 23.74 -6.83
N THR A 224 -20.72 24.87 -6.16
CA THR A 224 -19.42 25.54 -6.21
C THR A 224 -18.37 24.70 -5.49
N PHE A 225 -18.66 24.23 -4.27
CA PHE A 225 -17.79 23.29 -3.57
C PHE A 225 -17.59 21.98 -4.35
N ARG A 226 -18.62 21.44 -5.00
CA ARG A 226 -18.51 20.24 -5.84
C ARG A 226 -17.51 20.46 -6.97
N ASP A 227 -17.66 21.54 -7.73
CA ASP A 227 -16.86 21.77 -8.93
C ASP A 227 -15.40 22.12 -8.57
N GLU A 228 -15.16 22.86 -7.47
CA GLU A 228 -13.83 23.06 -6.87
C GLU A 228 -13.20 21.74 -6.37
N LEU A 229 -13.98 20.90 -5.67
CA LEU A 229 -13.53 19.61 -5.15
C LEU A 229 -13.17 18.65 -6.28
N LEU A 230 -13.94 18.63 -7.38
CA LEU A 230 -13.65 17.80 -8.55
C LEU A 230 -12.33 18.20 -9.20
N ALA A 231 -12.12 19.49 -9.47
CA ALA A 231 -10.86 20.00 -10.02
C ALA A 231 -9.66 19.66 -9.13
N TRP A 232 -9.81 19.79 -7.80
CA TRP A 232 -8.76 19.39 -6.86
C TRP A 232 -8.51 17.87 -6.85
N LEU A 233 -9.55 17.04 -6.88
CA LEU A 233 -9.42 15.58 -6.91
C LEU A 233 -8.76 15.07 -8.19
N GLU A 234 -9.06 15.67 -9.34
CA GLU A 234 -8.41 15.36 -10.62
C GLU A 234 -6.93 15.83 -10.64
N SER A 235 -6.60 16.95 -10.00
CA SER A 235 -5.20 17.34 -9.78
C SER A 235 -4.44 16.37 -8.85
N CYS A 236 -5.16 15.69 -7.95
CA CYS A 236 -4.59 14.70 -7.05
C CYS A 236 -4.39 13.33 -7.71
N HIS A 237 -5.23 12.90 -8.65
CA HIS A 237 -5.01 11.68 -9.41
C HIS A 237 -5.71 11.64 -10.79
N GLN A 238 -5.11 10.92 -11.72
CA GLN A 238 -5.68 10.61 -13.04
C GLN A 238 -5.77 9.10 -13.26
N GLY A 239 -6.72 8.67 -14.10
CA GLY A 239 -6.92 7.27 -14.50
C GLY A 239 -6.23 6.89 -15.81
N ASP A 240 -5.57 7.84 -16.47
CA ASP A 240 -5.15 7.80 -17.88
C ASP A 240 -3.73 8.36 -18.06
N PHE A 241 -3.15 8.19 -19.25
CA PHE A 241 -1.89 8.83 -19.62
C PHE A 241 -2.05 10.35 -19.85
N SER A 242 -0.97 11.07 -19.60
CA SER A 242 -0.90 12.53 -19.57
C SER A 242 -0.64 13.15 -20.94
N THR A 243 0.12 12.45 -21.80
CA THR A 243 0.69 13.00 -23.04
C THR A 243 0.27 12.23 -24.30
N GLY A 244 -0.85 11.50 -24.25
CA GLY A 244 -1.37 10.68 -25.35
C GLY A 244 -2.15 9.46 -24.86
N THR A 245 -2.43 8.52 -25.75
CA THR A 245 -3.01 7.20 -25.43
C THR A 245 -1.92 6.19 -25.06
N SER A 246 -2.29 5.02 -24.51
CA SER A 246 -1.34 3.90 -24.35
C SER A 246 -0.62 3.49 -25.65
N SER A 247 -1.15 3.80 -26.84
CA SER A 247 -0.48 3.52 -28.12
C SER A 247 0.60 4.57 -28.44
N ASP A 248 0.37 5.83 -28.06
CA ASP A 248 1.33 6.92 -28.23
C ASP A 248 2.49 6.78 -27.23
N VAL A 249 2.22 6.24 -26.03
CA VAL A 249 3.28 5.85 -25.09
C VAL A 249 4.05 4.64 -25.60
N ALA A 250 3.37 3.58 -26.06
CA ALA A 250 4.03 2.38 -26.60
C ALA A 250 4.99 2.70 -27.76
N SER A 251 4.55 3.51 -28.73
CA SER A 251 5.34 3.82 -29.94
C SER A 251 6.62 4.61 -29.67
N ARG A 252 6.70 5.37 -28.57
CA ARG A 252 7.91 6.12 -28.18
C ARG A 252 8.90 5.33 -27.29
N MET A 253 8.50 4.19 -26.72
CA MET A 253 9.39 3.38 -25.86
C MET A 253 10.72 3.00 -26.56
N PRO A 254 10.74 2.49 -27.81
CA PRO A 254 11.98 2.11 -28.47
C PRO A 254 12.92 3.30 -28.75
N ALA A 255 12.35 4.48 -29.06
CA ALA A 255 13.10 5.71 -29.28
C ALA A 255 13.74 6.27 -27.98
N ARG A 256 13.27 5.82 -26.81
CA ARG A 256 13.88 6.09 -25.49
C ARG A 256 14.81 4.98 -25.01
N GLY A 257 15.02 3.94 -25.81
CA GLY A 257 15.84 2.77 -25.47
C GLY A 257 15.15 1.76 -24.55
N TYR A 258 13.81 1.83 -24.43
CA TYR A 258 13.03 0.97 -23.54
C TYR A 258 12.35 -0.15 -24.34
N ASP A 259 12.61 -1.40 -23.96
CA ASP A 259 11.77 -2.53 -24.36
C ASP A 259 10.50 -2.56 -23.49
N ALA A 260 9.35 -2.70 -24.13
CA ALA A 260 8.02 -2.67 -23.53
C ALA A 260 7.40 -4.06 -23.31
N ASP A 261 7.93 -5.08 -24.00
CA ASP A 261 7.36 -6.43 -24.08
C ASP A 261 8.29 -7.52 -23.52
N CYS A 262 9.52 -7.16 -23.15
CA CYS A 262 10.48 -8.05 -22.51
C CYS A 262 10.25 -8.15 -20.98
N ASP A 263 9.75 -9.30 -20.52
CA ASP A 263 9.73 -9.68 -19.08
C ASP A 263 11.16 -9.81 -18.50
N GLU A 264 12.19 -10.01 -19.34
CA GLU A 264 13.59 -10.16 -18.95
C GLU A 264 14.28 -8.79 -18.88
N SER A 265 14.25 -8.20 -17.68
CA SER A 265 14.69 -6.82 -17.38
C SER A 265 16.22 -6.60 -17.39
N GLU A 266 16.91 -7.13 -18.41
CA GLU A 266 18.33 -6.88 -18.67
C GLU A 266 18.62 -5.41 -19.07
N HIS A 267 17.62 -4.73 -19.64
CA HIS A 267 17.74 -3.38 -20.16
C HIS A 267 17.29 -2.31 -19.15
N ARG A 268 18.00 -1.17 -19.10
CA ARG A 268 17.57 0.02 -18.33
C ARG A 268 16.22 0.51 -18.87
N ASN A 269 15.30 0.86 -17.99
CA ASN A 269 14.00 1.43 -18.34
C ASN A 269 13.66 2.65 -17.46
N ALA A 270 12.49 3.27 -17.60
CA ALA A 270 12.14 4.47 -16.83
C ALA A 270 12.18 4.28 -15.30
N THR A 271 12.03 3.05 -14.79
CA THR A 271 12.13 2.72 -13.35
C THR A 271 13.57 2.58 -12.84
N THR A 272 14.55 2.36 -13.73
CA THR A 272 15.93 1.98 -13.36
C THR A 272 16.91 3.15 -13.29
N VAL A 273 16.42 4.38 -13.38
CA VAL A 273 17.19 5.63 -13.29
C VAL A 273 16.31 6.67 -12.60
N LEU A 274 16.89 7.61 -11.85
CA LEU A 274 16.14 8.76 -11.33
C LEU A 274 15.96 9.84 -12.40
N GLY A 275 14.93 10.65 -12.24
CA GLY A 275 14.66 11.75 -13.17
C GLY A 275 15.73 12.83 -13.10
N PRO A 276 16.00 13.56 -14.20
CA PRO A 276 16.83 14.75 -14.13
C PRO A 276 16.18 15.74 -13.15
N ARG A 277 16.97 16.28 -12.23
CA ARG A 277 16.48 17.27 -11.26
C ARG A 277 15.92 18.49 -12.03
N PRO A 278 14.65 18.90 -11.81
CA PRO A 278 14.11 20.09 -12.44
C PRO A 278 14.96 21.33 -12.16
N SER A 279 15.11 22.18 -13.18
CA SER A 279 15.72 23.50 -13.05
C SER A 279 14.92 24.35 -12.06
N VAL A 280 15.62 25.03 -11.15
CA VAL A 280 14.99 26.03 -10.27
C VAL A 280 14.90 27.35 -11.03
N SER A 281 13.88 27.49 -11.86
CA SER A 281 13.52 28.75 -12.52
C SER A 281 12.36 29.44 -11.81
N SER A 282 12.20 30.74 -12.09
CA SER A 282 11.08 31.57 -11.65
C SER A 282 10.27 32.15 -12.82
N SER A 283 10.54 31.73 -14.06
CA SER A 283 9.63 31.97 -15.19
C SER A 283 8.48 30.96 -15.15
N VAL A 284 7.34 31.29 -15.75
CA VAL A 284 6.22 30.34 -15.86
C VAL A 284 6.51 29.32 -16.96
N GLU A 285 7.16 29.79 -18.03
CA GLU A 285 7.49 29.04 -19.23
C GLU A 285 8.47 27.88 -18.96
N ASP A 286 9.50 28.09 -18.11
CA ASP A 286 10.40 27.02 -17.69
C ASP A 286 9.71 26.01 -16.77
N VAL A 287 8.78 26.48 -15.91
CA VAL A 287 8.02 25.61 -14.99
C VAL A 287 7.04 24.74 -15.77
N ASP A 288 6.32 25.31 -16.74
CA ASP A 288 5.45 24.56 -17.65
C ASP A 288 6.25 23.57 -18.49
N ALA A 289 7.40 23.98 -19.06
CA ALA A 289 8.27 23.08 -19.81
C ALA A 289 8.81 21.92 -18.94
N ALA A 290 9.23 22.21 -17.70
CA ALA A 290 9.65 21.18 -16.74
C ALA A 290 8.48 20.25 -16.34
N TYR A 291 7.27 20.79 -16.19
CA TYR A 291 6.08 19.99 -15.88
C TYR A 291 5.69 19.08 -17.05
N GLN A 292 5.74 19.57 -18.30
CA GLN A 292 5.51 18.72 -19.49
C GLN A 292 6.55 17.59 -19.60
N GLN A 293 7.81 17.82 -19.23
CA GLN A 293 8.81 16.74 -19.15
C GLN A 293 8.52 15.76 -18.01
N LEU A 294 8.02 16.22 -16.87
CA LEU A 294 7.55 15.36 -15.77
C LEU A 294 6.35 14.51 -16.18
N LEU A 295 5.40 15.05 -16.95
CA LEU A 295 4.28 14.28 -17.50
C LEU A 295 4.76 13.19 -18.49
N LEU A 296 5.68 13.53 -19.40
CA LEU A 296 6.30 12.58 -20.33
C LEU A 296 7.07 11.46 -19.61
N ASP A 297 7.78 11.78 -18.53
CA ASP A 297 8.55 10.83 -17.73
C ASP A 297 7.64 9.96 -16.84
N SER A 298 6.61 10.55 -16.23
CA SER A 298 5.58 9.84 -15.49
C SER A 298 4.88 8.80 -16.34
N ASP A 299 4.42 9.18 -17.54
CA ASP A 299 3.70 8.27 -18.44
C ASP A 299 4.55 7.05 -18.82
N ASP A 300 5.84 7.23 -19.06
CA ASP A 300 6.78 6.14 -19.34
C ASP A 300 6.95 5.20 -18.13
N VAL A 301 7.16 5.76 -16.92
CA VAL A 301 7.19 4.99 -15.67
C VAL A 301 5.90 4.19 -15.49
N VAL A 302 4.76 4.86 -15.63
CA VAL A 302 3.41 4.29 -15.44
C VAL A 302 3.10 3.20 -16.46
N TYR A 303 3.56 3.37 -17.71
CA TYR A 303 3.42 2.36 -18.75
C TYR A 303 4.27 1.10 -18.49
N LEU A 304 5.46 1.27 -17.90
CA LEU A 304 6.38 0.17 -17.58
C LEU A 304 6.13 -0.50 -16.22
N SER A 305 5.52 0.21 -15.25
CA SER A 305 5.39 -0.27 -13.87
C SER A 305 3.98 -0.30 -13.29
N ASN A 306 2.98 0.28 -13.96
CA ASN A 306 1.64 0.49 -13.38
C ASN A 306 0.48 0.02 -14.29
N ARG A 307 0.81 -0.60 -15.43
CA ARG A 307 -0.13 -1.38 -16.27
C ARG A 307 -0.30 -2.78 -15.69
N HIS A 308 -1.54 -3.25 -15.61
CA HIS A 308 -1.84 -4.59 -15.13
C HIS A 308 -1.76 -5.61 -16.27
N HIS A 309 -0.65 -6.34 -16.31
CA HIS A 309 -0.45 -7.48 -17.20
C HIS A 309 -1.18 -8.72 -16.66
N CYS A 310 -2.15 -9.23 -17.41
CA CYS A 310 -3.12 -10.22 -16.96
C CYS A 310 -3.20 -11.44 -17.89
N HIS A 311 -3.45 -12.62 -17.32
CA HIS A 311 -3.71 -13.85 -18.08
C HIS A 311 -4.97 -13.74 -18.98
N LEU A 312 -5.86 -12.80 -18.68
CA LEU A 312 -7.04 -12.48 -19.50
C LEU A 312 -6.69 -11.70 -20.78
N GLN A 313 -5.55 -11.01 -20.82
CA GLN A 313 -5.05 -10.33 -22.02
C GLN A 313 -4.22 -11.29 -22.88
N THR A 314 -3.25 -11.99 -22.28
CA THR A 314 -2.40 -12.96 -22.99
C THR A 314 -2.10 -14.18 -22.11
N LYS A 315 -1.96 -15.35 -22.74
CA LYS A 315 -1.57 -16.59 -22.03
C LYS A 315 -0.12 -16.58 -21.54
N ARG A 316 0.72 -15.60 -21.92
CA ARG A 316 2.11 -15.49 -21.48
C ARG A 316 2.19 -15.13 -19.99
N PHE A 317 1.38 -14.16 -19.55
CA PHE A 317 1.44 -13.64 -18.19
C PHE A 317 0.90 -14.63 -17.16
N LYS A 318 1.68 -14.84 -16.08
CA LYS A 318 1.37 -15.76 -14.98
C LYS A 318 0.82 -14.99 -13.78
N GLY A 319 -0.49 -14.72 -13.74
CA GLY A 319 -1.06 -14.00 -12.60
C GLY A 319 -2.58 -13.88 -12.55
N CYS A 320 -3.07 -13.45 -11.39
CA CYS A 320 -4.43 -12.94 -11.13
C CYS A 320 -5.65 -13.77 -11.59
N LYS A 321 -5.53 -15.10 -11.67
CA LYS A 321 -6.70 -15.98 -11.76
C LYS A 321 -7.65 -15.76 -10.56
N ALA A 322 -8.94 -15.64 -10.84
CA ALA A 322 -10.01 -16.01 -9.91
C ALA A 322 -10.78 -17.19 -10.51
N ASP A 323 -11.01 -18.24 -9.72
CA ASP A 323 -11.72 -19.42 -10.19
C ASP A 323 -13.21 -19.17 -10.45
N VAL A 324 -13.84 -20.11 -11.15
CA VAL A 324 -15.28 -20.18 -11.48
C VAL A 324 -15.80 -19.14 -12.50
N GLN A 325 -15.29 -17.90 -12.53
CA GLN A 325 -15.92 -16.82 -13.34
C GLN A 325 -15.00 -16.00 -14.26
N SER A 326 -13.78 -16.45 -14.56
CA SER A 326 -12.85 -15.80 -15.52
C SER A 326 -12.58 -14.30 -15.26
N SER A 327 -12.73 -13.86 -14.01
CA SER A 327 -12.47 -12.48 -13.58
C SER A 327 -11.04 -12.34 -13.05
N CYS A 328 -10.46 -11.15 -13.17
CA CYS A 328 -9.15 -10.86 -12.58
C CYS A 328 -9.27 -10.68 -11.06
N ARG A 329 -8.40 -11.35 -10.29
CA ARG A 329 -8.30 -11.17 -8.83
C ARG A 329 -8.04 -9.72 -8.42
N ALA A 330 -7.33 -8.94 -9.24
CA ALA A 330 -7.08 -7.51 -9.05
C ALA A 330 -8.18 -6.60 -9.62
N ARG A 331 -9.36 -7.16 -9.98
CA ARG A 331 -10.55 -6.43 -10.48
C ARG A 331 -10.34 -5.65 -11.78
N PHE A 332 -9.50 -6.19 -12.67
CA PHE A 332 -9.31 -5.69 -14.03
C PHE A 332 -10.12 -6.49 -15.08
N PRO A 333 -10.51 -5.88 -16.22
CA PRO A 333 -10.38 -4.45 -16.55
C PRO A 333 -11.20 -3.57 -15.59
N ARG A 334 -10.70 -2.36 -15.29
CA ARG A 334 -11.47 -1.35 -14.56
C ARG A 334 -12.56 -0.79 -15.49
N GLU A 335 -13.68 -0.37 -14.92
CA GLU A 335 -14.78 0.29 -15.64
C GLU A 335 -14.31 1.64 -16.22
N THR A 336 -14.62 1.91 -17.49
CA THR A 336 -14.17 3.12 -18.21
C THR A 336 -15.26 4.20 -18.30
N ARG A 337 -14.83 5.47 -18.34
CA ARG A 337 -15.65 6.67 -18.49
C ARG A 337 -14.87 7.75 -19.26
N PRO A 338 -15.49 8.50 -20.19
CA PRO A 338 -14.80 9.58 -20.90
C PRO A 338 -14.56 10.82 -20.02
N GLU A 339 -15.39 11.00 -18.98
CA GLU A 339 -15.49 12.20 -18.14
C GLU A 339 -15.74 11.80 -16.68
N THR A 340 -15.43 12.70 -15.75
CA THR A 340 -15.75 12.55 -14.32
C THR A 340 -17.18 12.99 -14.06
N VAL A 341 -17.98 12.13 -13.43
CA VAL A 341 -19.39 12.42 -13.12
C VAL A 341 -19.70 12.21 -11.64
N VAL A 342 -20.64 12.99 -11.11
CA VAL A 342 -21.21 12.78 -9.77
C VAL A 342 -22.52 12.02 -9.90
N ASP A 343 -22.65 10.98 -9.09
CA ASP A 343 -23.85 10.15 -8.99
C ASP A 343 -24.88 10.85 -8.10
N GLU A 344 -25.90 11.49 -8.69
CA GLU A 344 -26.85 12.37 -7.99
C GLU A 344 -27.67 11.67 -6.89
N GLU A 345 -27.92 10.36 -7.02
CA GLU A 345 -28.64 9.57 -6.01
C GLU A 345 -27.78 9.25 -4.77
N THR A 346 -26.45 9.20 -4.91
CA THR A 346 -25.56 8.67 -3.86
C THR A 346 -24.40 9.58 -3.45
N GLY A 347 -24.21 10.71 -4.14
CA GLY A 347 -23.05 11.60 -3.97
C GLY A 347 -21.71 10.94 -4.33
N ALA A 348 -21.73 9.82 -5.06
CA ALA A 348 -20.53 9.07 -5.39
C ALA A 348 -19.84 9.66 -6.63
N ILE A 349 -18.61 10.15 -6.44
CA ILE A 349 -17.77 10.62 -7.55
C ILE A 349 -17.27 9.41 -8.36
N ARG A 350 -17.49 9.43 -9.67
CA ARG A 350 -17.08 8.41 -10.64
C ARG A 350 -16.13 9.06 -11.66
N PHE A 351 -14.84 8.98 -11.40
CA PHE A 351 -13.81 9.65 -12.21
C PHE A 351 -13.72 9.16 -13.66
N LYS A 352 -13.23 10.06 -14.52
CA LYS A 352 -12.74 9.77 -15.86
C LYS A 352 -11.71 8.64 -15.82
N LYS A 353 -11.84 7.71 -16.77
CA LYS A 353 -10.88 6.64 -17.03
C LYS A 353 -11.11 6.04 -18.41
N THR A 354 -10.24 6.32 -19.36
CA THR A 354 -10.22 5.67 -20.69
C THR A 354 -9.33 4.43 -20.75
N GLU A 355 -8.34 4.28 -19.87
CA GLU A 355 -7.36 3.20 -19.84
C GLU A 355 -7.77 2.09 -18.85
N PRO A 356 -8.46 1.01 -19.28
CA PRO A 356 -9.04 0.01 -18.37
C PRO A 356 -8.01 -0.83 -17.61
N TRP A 357 -6.78 -0.96 -18.11
CA TRP A 357 -5.72 -1.81 -17.54
C TRP A 357 -4.70 -1.04 -16.70
N LEU A 358 -4.98 0.22 -16.36
CA LEU A 358 -4.11 1.07 -15.53
C LEU A 358 -4.69 1.27 -14.14
N ASN A 359 -3.86 1.42 -13.10
CA ASN A 359 -4.33 1.98 -11.82
C ASN A 359 -4.60 3.50 -11.95
N THR A 360 -5.15 4.13 -10.91
CA THR A 360 -5.20 5.59 -10.78
C THR A 360 -3.94 6.08 -10.07
N PHE A 361 -3.29 7.11 -10.58
CA PHE A 361 -1.97 7.56 -10.13
C PHE A 361 -1.87 9.10 -10.13
N ASN A 362 -0.80 9.65 -9.56
CA ASN A 362 -0.45 11.07 -9.68
C ASN A 362 0.87 11.20 -10.46
N PRO A 363 0.99 12.07 -11.48
CA PRO A 363 2.21 12.14 -12.28
C PRO A 363 3.48 12.47 -11.50
N VAL A 364 3.39 13.40 -10.53
CA VAL A 364 4.51 13.79 -9.67
C VAL A 364 4.91 12.62 -8.78
N LEU A 365 3.94 11.87 -8.24
CA LEU A 365 4.21 10.68 -7.43
C LEU A 365 4.89 9.57 -8.24
N SER A 366 4.41 9.30 -9.45
CA SER A 366 4.97 8.26 -10.33
C SER A 366 6.40 8.60 -10.77
N SER A 367 6.64 9.83 -11.27
CA SER A 367 7.97 10.28 -11.68
C SER A 367 9.00 10.27 -10.52
N ALA A 368 8.54 10.56 -9.29
CA ALA A 368 9.38 10.58 -8.09
C ALA A 368 9.62 9.20 -7.45
N LEU A 369 8.61 8.32 -7.37
CA LEU A 369 8.73 7.01 -6.71
C LEU A 369 9.09 5.85 -7.65
N ARG A 370 8.94 6.04 -8.97
CA ARG A 370 9.40 5.13 -10.04
C ARG A 370 8.97 3.66 -9.88
N CYS A 371 7.75 3.45 -9.42
CA CYS A 371 7.18 2.14 -9.15
C CYS A 371 5.64 2.12 -9.29
N ASN A 372 5.03 0.94 -9.17
CA ASN A 372 3.57 0.77 -9.18
C ASN A 372 2.90 1.61 -8.07
N THR A 373 1.96 2.49 -8.43
CA THR A 373 1.16 3.31 -7.51
C THR A 373 -0.35 3.11 -7.76
N ASP A 374 -1.15 2.93 -6.70
CA ASP A 374 -2.62 3.00 -6.79
C ASP A 374 -3.11 4.02 -5.76
N ILE A 375 -3.68 5.13 -6.27
CA ILE A 375 -4.34 6.20 -5.52
C ILE A 375 -5.84 6.03 -5.73
N THR A 376 -6.53 5.61 -4.68
CA THR A 376 -8.00 5.54 -4.66
C THR A 376 -8.56 6.68 -3.81
N CYS A 377 -9.26 7.64 -4.43
CA CYS A 377 -10.11 8.56 -3.67
C CYS A 377 -11.26 7.78 -3.03
N LEU A 378 -11.33 7.82 -1.70
CA LEU A 378 -12.30 7.06 -0.90
C LEU A 378 -13.72 7.61 -1.01
N LEU A 379 -13.91 8.87 -1.45
CA LEU A 379 -15.23 9.42 -1.74
C LEU A 379 -15.97 8.61 -2.82
N SER A 380 -15.24 8.02 -3.77
CA SER A 380 -15.80 7.19 -4.83
C SER A 380 -16.56 5.98 -4.27
N GLY A 381 -17.75 5.71 -4.82
CA GLY A 381 -18.64 4.66 -4.32
C GLY A 381 -18.14 3.22 -4.57
N THR A 382 -17.14 3.05 -5.42
CA THR A 382 -16.84 1.81 -6.14
C THR A 382 -15.57 1.08 -5.70
N GLN A 383 -14.54 1.77 -5.19
CA GLN A 383 -13.17 1.24 -5.23
C GLN A 383 -12.55 0.77 -3.90
N CYS A 384 -13.15 1.03 -2.73
CA CYS A 384 -12.52 0.61 -1.46
C CYS A 384 -12.38 -0.93 -1.37
N PRO A 385 -11.17 -1.47 -1.05
CA PRO A 385 -10.91 -2.92 -0.95
C PRO A 385 -11.44 -3.54 0.36
N VAL A 386 -12.71 -3.32 0.68
CA VAL A 386 -13.40 -4.08 1.74
C VAL A 386 -13.66 -5.51 1.25
N GLY A 387 -13.31 -6.49 2.08
CA GLY A 387 -13.62 -7.89 1.81
C GLY A 387 -15.14 -8.12 1.78
N ALA A 388 -15.65 -8.59 0.64
CA ALA A 388 -17.04 -8.99 0.39
C ALA A 388 -18.12 -8.01 0.90
N ARG A 389 -18.48 -7.01 0.08
CA ARG A 389 -19.83 -6.42 0.17
C ARG A 389 -20.89 -7.53 0.01
N PRO A 390 -22.01 -7.50 0.74
CA PRO A 390 -23.07 -8.48 0.55
C PRO A 390 -23.70 -8.33 -0.84
N GLN A 391 -23.98 -9.44 -1.52
CA GLN A 391 -24.99 -9.41 -2.57
C GLN A 391 -26.36 -9.32 -1.90
N HIS A 392 -27.08 -8.21 -2.10
CA HIS A 392 -28.50 -8.16 -1.81
C HIS A 392 -29.24 -9.10 -2.78
N ARG A 393 -29.50 -10.34 -2.35
CA ARG A 393 -30.62 -11.09 -2.92
C ARG A 393 -31.89 -10.54 -2.29
N GLY A 394 -32.63 -9.76 -3.06
CA GLY A 394 -34.00 -9.40 -2.69
C GLY A 394 -34.86 -10.67 -2.62
N TYR A 395 -35.80 -10.69 -1.68
CA TYR A 395 -36.83 -11.73 -1.64
C TYR A 395 -37.89 -11.46 -2.71
N GLN A 396 -38.19 -12.51 -3.49
CA GLN A 396 -39.54 -12.86 -3.93
C GLN A 396 -39.73 -14.35 -3.64
#